data_AF-A0A7C3WHM6-F1
#
_entry.id   AF-A0A7C3WHM6-F1
#
_cell.length_a   1.000
_cell.length_b   1.000
_cell.length_c   1.000
_cell.angle_alpha   90.00
_cell.angle_beta   90.00
_cell.angle_gamma   90.00
#
_symmetry.space_group_name_H-M   'P 1'
#
loop_
_entity.id
_entity.type
_entity.pdbx_description
1 polymer ?
#
loop_
_entity_poly.entity_id
_entity_poly.type
_entity_poly.pdbx_seq_one_letter_code
_entity_poly.pdbx_strand_id
1 'polypeptide(L)'
;RPIGSAGPTTSYRMDTYAPRLHSLGLKGTIGKGKRSQEVKDAMAQHKAAYFGATGGAGALLSQAIKAAKVIAYEDLGPEAIRELTVEKFPLLVINDCHGGELYTKPDLEAALAG
;
A
#
# COMPACT_ATOMS: atom_id res chain seq x y z
N ARG A 1 13.93 0.94 -19.59
CA ARG A 1 13.09 1.02 -18.37
C ARG A 1 12.75 -0.41 -17.98
N PRO A 2 12.96 -0.82 -16.71
CA PRO A 2 12.75 -2.21 -16.28
C PRO A 2 11.28 -2.67 -16.35
N ILE A 3 10.34 -1.72 -16.26
CA ILE A 3 8.91 -1.96 -16.30
C ILE A 3 8.19 -0.74 -16.89
N GLY A 4 6.95 -0.93 -17.35
CA GLY A 4 6.04 0.15 -17.76
C GLY A 4 5.56 1.01 -16.58
N SER A 5 4.37 1.59 -16.71
CA SER A 5 3.75 2.34 -15.59
C SER A 5 3.55 1.43 -14.37
N ALA A 6 3.97 1.88 -13.20
CA ALA A 6 3.92 1.10 -11.94
C ALA A 6 3.11 1.85 -10.87
N GLY A 7 1.85 2.14 -11.20
CA GLY A 7 0.93 2.81 -10.27
C GLY A 7 0.38 1.85 -9.20
N PRO A 8 0.04 2.36 -8.01
CA PRO A 8 -0.59 1.55 -6.96
C PRO A 8 -2.01 1.14 -7.34
N THR A 9 -2.45 0.01 -6.81
CA THR A 9 -3.85 -0.43 -6.87
C THR A 9 -4.59 -0.17 -5.56
N THR A 10 -5.92 -0.22 -5.60
CA THR A 10 -6.76 0.05 -4.42
C THR A 10 -6.58 -1.04 -3.37
N SER A 11 -6.06 -0.67 -2.19
CA SER A 11 -5.61 -1.61 -1.17
C SER A 11 -6.71 -2.36 -0.44
N TYR A 12 -7.92 -1.78 -0.36
CA TYR A 12 -9.08 -2.43 0.28
C TYR A 12 -9.36 -3.83 -0.27
N ARG A 13 -9.08 -4.11 -1.56
CA ARG A 13 -9.26 -5.45 -2.15
C ARG A 13 -8.38 -6.54 -1.52
N MET A 14 -7.35 -6.14 -0.77
CA MET A 14 -6.43 -7.03 -0.07
C MET A 14 -6.69 -7.12 1.44
N ASP A 15 -7.72 -6.43 1.97
CA ASP A 15 -7.94 -6.34 3.41
C ASP A 15 -8.29 -7.68 4.05
N THR A 16 -9.00 -8.57 3.34
CA THR A 16 -9.30 -9.93 3.83
C THR A 16 -8.04 -10.78 4.04
N TYR A 17 -6.94 -10.49 3.33
CA TYR A 17 -5.70 -11.28 3.39
C TYR A 17 -4.64 -10.65 4.29
N ALA A 18 -4.65 -9.31 4.40
CA ALA A 18 -3.58 -8.55 5.05
C ALA A 18 -3.34 -8.90 6.53
N PRO A 19 -4.36 -9.14 7.39
CA PRO A 19 -4.13 -9.52 8.79
C PRO A 19 -3.30 -10.79 8.91
N ARG A 20 -3.62 -11.82 8.11
CA ARG A 20 -2.85 -13.06 8.06
C ARG A 20 -1.42 -12.80 7.59
N LEU A 21 -1.21 -12.01 6.54
CA LEU A 21 0.13 -11.70 6.04
C LEU A 21 0.98 -10.96 7.08
N HIS A 22 0.39 -10.02 7.82
CA HIS A 22 1.07 -9.34 8.94
C HIS A 22 1.47 -10.34 10.04
N SER A 23 0.59 -11.28 10.38
CA SER A 23 0.90 -12.34 11.35
C SER A 23 2.05 -13.26 10.90
N LEU A 24 2.26 -13.39 9.59
CA LEU A 24 3.33 -14.18 8.99
C LEU A 24 4.64 -13.38 8.81
N GLY A 25 4.66 -12.10 9.19
CA GLY A 25 5.86 -11.27 9.21
C GLY A 25 5.90 -10.13 8.19
N LEU A 26 4.85 -9.92 7.38
CA LEU A 26 4.79 -8.78 6.46
C LEU A 26 4.80 -7.46 7.24
N LYS A 27 5.84 -6.63 7.07
CA LYS A 27 6.05 -5.39 7.84
C LYS A 27 5.63 -4.10 7.13
N GLY A 28 5.48 -4.13 5.81
CA GLY A 28 5.16 -2.95 5.03
C GLY A 28 4.25 -3.30 3.88
N THR A 29 3.26 -2.46 3.60
CA THR A 29 2.43 -2.57 2.39
C THR A 29 2.36 -1.22 1.69
N ILE A 30 2.31 -1.23 0.36
CA ILE A 30 2.22 -0.01 -0.47
C ILE A 30 0.94 -0.09 -1.31
N GLY A 31 0.18 1.00 -1.40
CA GLY A 31 -0.99 1.05 -2.27
C GLY A 31 -1.70 2.39 -2.28
N LYS A 32 -3.01 2.41 -2.56
CA LYS A 32 -3.86 3.60 -2.48
C LYS A 32 -5.20 3.30 -1.80
N GLY A 33 -5.75 4.32 -1.14
CA GLY A 33 -7.04 4.24 -0.46
C GLY A 33 -6.91 3.77 0.99
N LYS A 34 -8.01 3.90 1.73
CA LYS A 34 -8.11 3.54 3.15
C LYS A 34 -7.99 2.03 3.35
N ARG A 35 -7.59 1.63 4.57
CA ARG A 35 -7.58 0.24 5.03
C ARG A 35 -8.67 0.03 6.07
N SER A 36 -9.19 -1.19 6.18
CA SER A 36 -10.15 -1.57 7.21
C SER A 36 -9.56 -1.45 8.62
N GLN A 37 -10.43 -1.41 9.64
CA GLN A 37 -9.98 -1.38 11.03
C GLN A 37 -9.20 -2.64 11.41
N GLU A 38 -9.65 -3.81 10.94
CA GLU A 38 -8.98 -5.09 11.16
C GLU A 38 -7.52 -5.09 10.68
N VAL A 39 -7.25 -4.49 9.51
CA VAL A 39 -5.88 -4.37 9.00
C VAL A 39 -5.05 -3.42 9.87
N LYS A 40 -5.63 -2.31 10.32
CA LYS A 40 -4.95 -1.35 11.21
C LYS A 40 -4.59 -2.00 12.55
N ASP A 41 -5.50 -2.76 13.13
CA ASP A 41 -5.27 -3.49 14.38
C ASP A 41 -4.16 -4.54 14.21
N ALA A 42 -4.21 -5.32 13.12
CA ALA A 42 -3.16 -6.28 12.78
C ALA A 42 -1.80 -5.60 12.55
N MET A 43 -1.77 -4.42 11.89
CA MET A 43 -0.53 -3.66 11.71
C MET A 43 0.05 -3.20 13.05
N ALA A 44 -0.77 -2.69 13.96
CA ALA A 44 -0.33 -2.30 15.30
C ALA A 44 0.22 -3.52 16.08
N GLN A 45 -0.53 -4.63 16.10
CA GLN A 45 -0.14 -5.87 16.78
C GLN A 45 1.19 -6.43 16.25
N HIS A 46 1.38 -6.41 14.93
CA HIS A 46 2.53 -7.03 14.28
C HIS A 46 3.65 -6.04 13.92
N LYS A 47 3.59 -4.80 14.40
CA LYS A 47 4.58 -3.74 14.14
C LYS A 47 4.83 -3.53 12.65
N ALA A 48 3.77 -3.27 11.89
CA ALA A 48 3.80 -3.02 10.46
C ALA A 48 3.26 -1.62 10.11
N ALA A 49 3.54 -1.14 8.89
CA ALA A 49 3.08 0.15 8.39
C ALA A 49 2.46 0.03 6.99
N TYR A 50 1.55 0.95 6.67
CA TYR A 50 0.97 1.09 5.33
C TYR A 50 1.40 2.42 4.72
N PHE A 51 1.90 2.33 3.50
CA PHE A 51 2.40 3.44 2.72
C PHE A 51 1.47 3.75 1.55
N GLY A 52 1.06 5.01 1.46
CA GLY A 52 0.34 5.54 0.31
C GLY A 52 1.31 5.92 -0.79
N ALA A 53 1.07 5.40 -2.00
CA ALA A 53 1.70 5.90 -3.22
C ALA A 53 0.70 6.78 -4.00
N THR A 54 1.19 7.80 -4.68
CA THR A 54 0.34 8.75 -5.40
C THR A 54 -0.37 8.09 -6.59
N GLY A 55 -1.70 8.03 -6.54
CA GLY A 55 -2.52 7.53 -7.65
C GLY A 55 -2.38 8.42 -8.89
N GLY A 56 -2.38 7.81 -10.09
CA GLY A 56 -2.21 8.53 -11.35
C GLY A 56 -0.76 8.87 -11.73
N ALA A 57 0.19 8.73 -10.79
CA ALA A 57 1.60 9.01 -11.01
C ALA A 57 2.42 7.76 -11.44
N GLY A 58 1.79 6.75 -12.05
CA GLY A 58 2.46 5.45 -12.31
C GLY A 58 3.69 5.54 -13.24
N ALA A 59 3.68 6.49 -14.19
CA ALA A 59 4.83 6.76 -15.05
C ALA A 59 5.97 7.51 -14.33
N LEU A 60 5.66 8.24 -13.26
CA LEU A 60 6.66 8.88 -12.40
C LEU A 60 7.26 7.85 -11.43
N LEU A 61 6.41 7.01 -10.81
CA LEU A 61 6.85 5.95 -9.91
C LEU A 61 7.77 4.94 -10.61
N SER A 62 7.52 4.63 -11.88
CA SER A 62 8.39 3.71 -12.63
C SER A 62 9.80 4.25 -12.89
N GLN A 63 10.03 5.56 -12.77
CA GLN A 63 11.37 6.16 -12.86
C GLN A 63 12.24 5.85 -11.63
N ALA A 64 11.59 5.60 -10.49
CA ALA A 64 12.27 5.18 -9.26
C ALA A 64 12.61 3.66 -9.24
N ILE A 65 12.13 2.89 -10.23
CA ILE A 65 12.37 1.44 -10.33
C ILE A 65 13.63 1.17 -11.17
N LYS A 66 14.60 0.49 -10.56
CA LYS A 66 15.91 0.15 -11.15
C LYS A 66 15.97 -1.24 -11.74
N ALA A 67 15.22 -2.19 -11.18
CA ALA A 67 15.09 -3.54 -11.70
C ALA A 67 13.70 -4.10 -11.40
N ALA A 68 13.22 -5.00 -12.25
CA ALA A 68 11.96 -5.72 -12.07
C ALA A 68 12.13 -7.17 -12.55
N LYS A 69 11.92 -8.15 -11.67
CA LYS A 69 12.05 -9.58 -11.96
C LYS A 69 10.76 -10.30 -11.57
N VAL A 70 10.18 -11.09 -12.46
CA VAL A 70 9.09 -12.01 -12.11
C VAL A 70 9.66 -13.14 -11.26
N ILE A 71 9.07 -13.38 -10.09
CA ILE A 71 9.54 -14.41 -9.15
C ILE A 71 8.51 -15.52 -8.90
N ALA A 72 7.25 -15.31 -9.27
CA ALA A 72 6.23 -16.35 -9.25
C ALA A 72 5.05 -16.00 -10.18
N TYR A 73 4.35 -17.04 -10.65
CA TYR A 73 3.10 -16.94 -11.41
C TYR A 73 3.21 -16.09 -12.69
N GLU A 74 4.20 -16.39 -13.53
CA GLU A 74 4.47 -15.64 -14.77
C GLU A 74 3.26 -15.60 -15.72
N ASP A 75 2.46 -16.66 -15.72
CA ASP A 75 1.22 -16.81 -16.48
C ASP A 75 0.14 -15.78 -16.13
N LEU A 76 0.21 -15.17 -14.93
CA LEU A 76 -0.70 -14.10 -14.51
C LEU A 76 -0.34 -12.71 -15.09
N GLY A 77 0.75 -12.61 -15.86
CA GLY A 77 1.11 -11.41 -16.61
C GLY A 77 1.29 -10.17 -15.70
N PRO A 78 0.44 -9.12 -15.81
CA PRO A 78 0.51 -7.95 -14.94
C PRO A 78 0.34 -8.24 -13.44
N GLU A 79 -0.39 -9.31 -13.08
CA GLU A 79 -0.67 -9.72 -11.69
C GLU A 79 0.40 -10.68 -11.12
N ALA A 80 1.42 -11.04 -11.91
CA ALA A 80 2.53 -11.87 -11.46
C ALA A 80 3.30 -11.22 -10.29
N ILE A 81 3.85 -12.04 -9.39
CA ILE A 81 4.65 -11.52 -8.27
C ILE A 81 6.01 -11.08 -8.81
N ARG A 82 6.34 -9.82 -8.55
CA ARG A 82 7.58 -9.18 -9.03
C ARG A 82 8.42 -8.71 -7.86
N GLU A 83 9.70 -9.07 -7.91
CA GLU A 83 10.73 -8.42 -7.10
C GLU A 83 11.15 -7.14 -7.80
N LEU A 84 11.04 -6.01 -7.10
CA LEU A 84 11.38 -4.68 -7.60
C LEU A 84 12.56 -4.11 -6.80
N THR A 85 13.59 -3.65 -7.49
CA THR A 85 14.63 -2.80 -6.88
C THR A 85 14.27 -1.35 -7.11
N VAL A 86 14.15 -0.56 -6.04
CA VAL A 86 13.73 0.84 -6.12
C VAL A 86 14.73 1.77 -5.43
N GLU A 87 14.83 3.01 -5.91
CA GLU A 87 15.67 4.06 -5.33
C GLU A 87 14.85 5.34 -5.20
N LYS A 88 14.84 5.96 -4.00
CA LYS A 88 14.07 7.19 -3.71
C LYS A 88 12.59 7.07 -4.12
N PHE A 89 11.98 5.91 -3.85
CA PHE A 89 10.58 5.66 -4.18
C PHE A 89 9.67 6.52 -3.28
N PRO A 90 8.87 7.45 -3.84
CA PRO A 90 8.15 8.41 -3.04
C PRO A 90 6.91 7.76 -2.40
N LEU A 91 6.84 7.79 -1.07
CA LEU A 91 5.78 7.21 -0.26
C LEU A 91 5.41 8.13 0.89
N LEU A 92 4.17 8.02 1.35
CA LEU A 92 3.69 8.65 2.57
C LEU A 92 3.26 7.56 3.56
N VAL A 93 3.64 7.68 4.84
CA VAL A 93 3.12 6.79 5.89
C VAL A 93 1.66 7.16 6.13
N ILE A 94 0.75 6.29 5.74
CA ILE A 94 -0.70 6.52 5.89
C ILE A 94 -1.20 5.93 7.20
N ASN A 95 -0.76 4.72 7.53
CA ASN A 95 -1.02 4.10 8.82
C ASN A 95 0.30 3.64 9.44
N ASP A 96 0.55 4.05 10.68
CA ASP A 96 1.69 3.58 11.46
C ASP A 96 1.30 2.44 12.42
N CYS A 97 2.29 1.86 13.10
CA CYS A 97 2.07 0.78 14.06
C CYS A 97 1.61 1.25 15.45
N HIS A 98 1.41 2.55 15.64
CA HIS A 98 0.96 3.17 16.88
C HIS A 98 -0.53 3.58 16.82
N GLY A 99 -1.21 3.30 15.71
CA GLY A 99 -2.61 3.63 15.50
C GLY A 99 -2.84 4.95 14.76
N GLY A 100 -1.78 5.61 14.29
CA GLY A 100 -1.87 6.80 13.46
C GLY A 100 -2.54 6.51 12.11
N GLU A 101 -3.37 7.45 11.64
CA GLU A 101 -4.03 7.39 10.34
C GLU A 101 -4.12 8.79 9.73
N LEU A 102 -3.55 8.98 8.53
CA LEU A 102 -3.63 10.25 7.80
C LEU A 102 -4.94 10.46 7.04
N TYR A 103 -5.72 9.41 6.80
CA TYR A 103 -7.01 9.54 6.12
C TYR A 103 -8.08 10.07 7.08
N THR A 104 -8.37 11.36 7.01
CA THR A 104 -9.35 12.05 7.88
C THR A 104 -10.72 11.38 7.85
N LYS A 105 -11.37 11.33 9.03
CA LYS A 105 -12.83 11.18 9.13
C LYS A 105 -13.45 12.57 8.97
N PRO A 106 -14.42 12.77 8.07
CA PRO A 106 -15.20 14.00 8.07
C PRO A 106 -15.85 14.19 9.45
N ASP A 107 -15.74 15.39 10.01
CA ASP A 107 -16.51 15.77 11.19
C ASP A 107 -17.95 16.05 10.75
N LEU A 108 -18.78 15.02 10.81
CA LEU A 108 -20.17 15.10 10.37
C LEU A 108 -21.03 15.90 11.34
N GLU A 109 -20.68 15.95 12.62
CA GLU A 109 -21.43 16.77 13.59
C GLU A 109 -21.19 18.25 13.33
N ALA A 110 -19.93 18.67 13.12
CA ALA A 110 -19.63 20.04 12.73
C ALA A 110 -20.26 20.43 11.39
N ALA A 111 -20.33 19.49 10.44
CA ALA A 111 -20.92 19.73 9.12
C ALA A 111 -22.46 19.80 9.12
N LEU A 112 -23.13 19.17 10.09
CA LEU A 112 -24.60 19.13 10.21
C LEU A 112 -25.16 20.12 11.24
N ALA A 113 -24.29 20.78 12.01
CA ALA A 113 -24.66 21.77 13.02
C ALA A 113 -24.80 23.21 12.47
N GLY A 114 -24.63 23.43 11.15
CA GLY A 114 -24.85 24.70 10.46
C GLY A 114 -26.03 24.64 9.50
#